data_AF-A0A1B8C3P1-F1
#
_entry.id   AF-A0A1B8C3P1-F1
#
_cell.length_a   1.000
_cell.length_b   1.000
_cell.length_c   1.000
_cell.angle_alpha   90.00
_cell.angle_beta   90.00
_cell.angle_gamma   90.00
#
_symmetry.space_group_name_H-M   'P 1'
#
loop_
_entity.id
_entity.type
_entity.pdbx_description
1 polymer ?
#
loop_
_entity_poly.entity_id
_entity_poly.type
_entity_poly.pdbx_seq_one_letter_code
_entity_poly.pdbx_strand_id
1 'polypeptide(L)'
;MSNNRHDEAERYATAARKSMSHVAFEVFKSPSPCLNEDRFDEDFFAQRGSEDVRTFNLEQVLTILTMMDKDILIPIIEGTLPQRVRADLSQAMRNEIKQPDTIPGIYINYIVDKNGRHPTKADILAILDAMQDYINEFDDGVKVFSRVIDFLFKPKDPQGLKYCENPSQKAGAELFIEGMRDRLSSEPNGPLRGGISEVGFSINISSRLANHYKHQSSNKVMTLFDACAMHLFVDRYSIQGYPVVRIVSPHAVDMAECLISRLPSSYVLWGWGFNANQAGASVQGVNSLKILQAAADSKGKNSWATIEAEASTSGITGERAVVEQRIKDSREEMADIIEEHGATLDANLAAQRRYHRQFKRLRQLASDEDDDQE
;
A
#
# COMPACT_ATOMS: atom_id res chain seq x y z
N MET A 1 19.07 -2.15 -0.18
CA MET A 1 18.97 -1.56 -1.53
C MET A 1 18.07 -0.35 -1.43
N SER A 2 18.43 0.88 -1.82
CA SER A 2 17.50 2.02 -1.66
C SER A 2 16.14 1.71 -2.30
N ASN A 3 15.02 2.04 -1.63
CA ASN A 3 13.68 1.80 -2.14
C ASN A 3 13.57 2.44 -3.53
N ASN A 4 13.30 1.64 -4.57
CA ASN A 4 13.33 2.13 -5.94
C ASN A 4 11.99 1.92 -6.63
N ARG A 5 11.29 3.03 -6.85
CA ARG A 5 10.01 3.04 -7.53
C ARG A 5 10.09 2.49 -8.96
N HIS A 6 11.20 2.74 -9.67
CA HIS A 6 11.35 2.27 -11.04
C HIS A 6 11.41 0.75 -11.10
N ASP A 7 12.07 0.12 -10.13
CA ASP A 7 12.16 -1.34 -10.06
C ASP A 7 10.79 -1.95 -9.72
N GLU A 8 10.04 -1.32 -8.80
CA GLU A 8 8.65 -1.70 -8.48
C GLU A 8 7.73 -1.58 -9.72
N ALA A 9 7.80 -0.45 -10.43
CA ALA A 9 7.00 -0.21 -11.63
C ALA A 9 7.38 -1.17 -12.77
N GLU A 10 8.68 -1.42 -13.00
CA GLU A 10 9.13 -2.34 -14.04
C GLU A 10 8.74 -3.79 -13.72
N ARG A 11 8.73 -4.19 -12.45
CA ARG A 11 8.21 -5.49 -12.00
C ARG A 11 6.76 -5.67 -12.44
N TYR A 12 5.89 -4.74 -12.07
CA TYR A 12 4.48 -4.81 -12.43
C TYR A 12 4.25 -4.66 -13.94
N ALA A 13 4.99 -3.78 -14.62
CA ALA A 13 4.86 -3.57 -16.06
C ALA A 13 5.28 -4.82 -16.85
N THR A 14 6.38 -5.47 -16.45
CA THR A 14 6.82 -6.75 -17.02
C THR A 14 5.76 -7.83 -16.82
N ALA A 15 5.16 -7.91 -15.63
CA ALA A 15 4.07 -8.84 -15.37
C ALA A 15 2.81 -8.54 -16.21
N ALA A 16 2.41 -7.27 -16.30
CA ALA A 16 1.25 -6.82 -17.08
C ALA A 16 1.42 -7.12 -18.57
N ARG A 17 2.62 -6.94 -19.12
CA ARG A 17 2.94 -7.30 -20.51
C ARG A 17 2.68 -8.78 -20.78
N LYS A 18 2.99 -9.68 -19.82
CA LYS A 18 2.68 -11.11 -19.90
C LYS A 18 1.17 -11.37 -19.80
N SER A 19 0.52 -10.98 -18.70
CA SER A 19 -0.93 -11.15 -18.47
C SER A 19 -1.38 -10.53 -17.15
N MET A 20 -2.70 -10.36 -16.97
CA MET A 20 -3.27 -9.94 -15.69
C MET A 20 -2.99 -10.91 -14.54
N SER A 21 -2.92 -12.23 -14.80
CA SER A 21 -2.61 -13.20 -13.74
C SER A 21 -1.20 -13.04 -13.19
N HIS A 22 -0.24 -12.74 -14.06
CA HIS A 22 1.12 -12.43 -13.61
C HIS A 22 1.14 -11.19 -12.70
N VAL A 23 0.37 -10.13 -13.03
CA VAL A 23 0.23 -8.96 -12.14
C VAL A 23 -0.34 -9.38 -10.80
N ALA A 24 -1.40 -10.19 -10.81
CA ALA A 24 -2.03 -10.70 -9.60
C ALA A 24 -1.04 -11.47 -8.70
N PHE A 25 -0.15 -12.27 -9.27
CA PHE A 25 0.90 -12.94 -8.50
C PHE A 25 1.96 -11.97 -7.98
N GLU A 26 2.36 -10.96 -8.75
CA GLU A 26 3.37 -9.98 -8.32
C GLU A 26 2.89 -9.07 -7.18
N VAL A 27 1.59 -8.76 -7.10
CA VAL A 27 1.05 -7.90 -6.02
C VAL A 27 0.98 -8.60 -4.67
N PHE A 28 0.92 -9.93 -4.63
CA PHE A 28 0.98 -10.72 -3.39
C PHE A 28 2.40 -11.05 -2.92
N LYS A 29 3.44 -10.66 -3.66
CA LYS A 29 4.82 -10.74 -3.15
C LYS A 29 5.01 -9.62 -2.13
N SER A 30 4.72 -9.95 -0.87
CA SER A 30 4.79 -9.06 0.28
C SER A 30 5.68 -9.68 1.37
N PRO A 31 6.68 -8.95 1.92
CA PRO A 31 7.07 -7.59 1.53
C PRO A 31 7.56 -7.53 0.08
N SER A 32 7.40 -6.37 -0.55
CA SER A 32 7.87 -6.20 -1.92
C SER A 32 9.38 -6.46 -2.02
N PRO A 33 9.85 -7.25 -3.01
CA PRO A 33 11.28 -7.49 -3.21
C PRO A 33 12.06 -6.24 -3.64
N CYS A 34 11.37 -5.15 -4.00
CA CYS A 34 11.98 -3.89 -4.41
C CYS A 34 12.10 -2.88 -3.25
N LEU A 35 11.70 -3.27 -2.04
CA LEU A 35 11.65 -2.43 -0.84
C LEU A 35 12.52 -3.02 0.28
N ASN A 36 13.17 -2.16 1.06
CA ASN A 36 13.82 -2.53 2.32
C ASN A 36 12.93 -2.26 3.56
N GLU A 37 11.87 -1.49 3.37
CA GLU A 37 10.99 -1.01 4.44
C GLU A 37 9.53 -1.29 4.05
N ASP A 38 8.68 -1.46 5.06
CA ASP A 38 7.27 -1.79 4.82
C ASP A 38 6.50 -0.57 4.31
N ARG A 39 5.84 -0.74 3.16
CA ARG A 39 4.82 0.19 2.65
C ARG A 39 3.53 0.04 3.46
N PHE A 40 2.71 1.07 3.51
CA PHE A 40 1.44 1.10 4.27
C PHE A 40 0.46 -0.05 3.98
N ASP A 41 0.58 -0.70 2.84
CA ASP A 41 -0.29 -1.81 2.42
C ASP A 41 0.40 -3.18 2.49
N GLU A 42 1.66 -3.28 2.95
CA GLU A 42 2.36 -4.57 3.01
C GLU A 42 1.63 -5.55 3.91
N ASP A 43 1.27 -5.15 5.14
CA ASP A 43 0.50 -6.01 6.04
C ASP A 43 -0.84 -6.47 5.43
N PHE A 44 -1.50 -5.59 4.67
CA PHE A 44 -2.77 -5.90 4.01
C PHE A 44 -2.61 -7.05 3.00
N PHE A 45 -1.59 -6.97 2.14
CA PHE A 45 -1.33 -7.99 1.12
C PHE A 45 -0.62 -9.22 1.67
N ALA A 46 0.21 -9.10 2.71
CA ALA A 46 0.82 -10.24 3.40
C ALA A 46 -0.26 -11.13 4.04
N GLN A 47 -1.21 -10.52 4.75
CA GLN A 47 -2.34 -11.25 5.36
C GLN A 47 -3.22 -11.91 4.31
N ARG A 48 -3.53 -11.21 3.21
CA ARG A 48 -4.38 -11.72 2.11
C ARG A 48 -3.67 -12.69 1.17
N GLY A 49 -2.34 -12.70 1.20
CA GLY A 49 -1.48 -13.62 0.45
C GLY A 49 -1.14 -14.92 1.21
N SER A 50 -1.57 -15.07 2.46
CA SER A 50 -1.31 -16.27 3.26
C SER A 50 -2.03 -17.50 2.67
N GLU A 51 -1.46 -18.69 2.86
CA GLU A 51 -1.90 -19.93 2.21
C GLU A 51 -3.42 -20.19 2.36
N ASP A 52 -3.96 -19.92 3.54
CA ASP A 52 -5.36 -20.18 3.89
C ASP A 52 -6.38 -19.32 3.10
N VAL A 53 -6.01 -18.09 2.72
CA VAL A 53 -6.92 -17.14 2.07
C VAL A 53 -6.44 -16.69 0.68
N ARG A 54 -5.27 -17.16 0.24
CA ARG A 54 -4.63 -16.71 -1.00
C ARG A 54 -5.48 -16.99 -2.23
N THR A 55 -6.11 -18.16 -2.33
CA THR A 55 -6.90 -18.53 -3.51
C THR A 55 -8.07 -17.56 -3.70
N PHE A 56 -8.82 -17.28 -2.64
CA PHE A 56 -9.94 -16.33 -2.66
C PHE A 56 -9.49 -14.91 -3.01
N ASN A 57 -8.42 -14.43 -2.36
CA ASN A 57 -7.91 -13.08 -2.64
C ASN A 57 -7.31 -12.95 -4.04
N LEU A 58 -6.70 -14.01 -4.56
CA LEU A 58 -6.21 -14.06 -5.94
C LEU A 58 -7.36 -13.98 -6.94
N GLU A 59 -8.46 -14.67 -6.70
CA GLU A 59 -9.68 -14.55 -7.51
C GLU A 59 -10.24 -13.13 -7.49
N GLN A 60 -10.25 -12.46 -6.34
CA GLN A 60 -10.67 -11.06 -6.24
C GLN A 60 -9.78 -10.13 -7.06
N VAL A 61 -8.46 -10.23 -6.89
CA VAL A 61 -7.48 -9.40 -7.63
C VAL A 61 -7.61 -9.65 -9.14
N LEU A 62 -7.75 -10.91 -9.57
CA LEU A 62 -7.99 -11.25 -10.98
C LEU A 62 -9.30 -10.64 -11.49
N THR A 63 -10.36 -10.69 -10.69
CA THR A 63 -11.65 -10.10 -11.02
C THR A 63 -11.51 -8.59 -11.23
N ILE A 64 -10.80 -7.89 -10.33
CA ILE A 64 -10.58 -6.44 -10.46
C ILE A 64 -9.74 -6.13 -11.71
N LEU A 65 -8.64 -6.86 -11.93
CA LEU A 65 -7.76 -6.63 -13.09
C LEU A 65 -8.45 -6.89 -14.43
N THR A 66 -9.40 -7.84 -14.48
CA THR A 66 -10.19 -8.12 -15.69
C THR A 66 -11.31 -7.11 -15.94
N MET A 67 -11.66 -6.27 -14.95
CA MET A 67 -12.54 -5.12 -15.13
C MET A 67 -11.81 -3.89 -15.72
N MET A 68 -10.49 -3.96 -15.91
CA MET A 68 -9.68 -2.88 -16.46
C MET A 68 -9.29 -3.12 -17.90
N ASP A 69 -9.23 -2.05 -18.67
CA ASP A 69 -8.53 -2.05 -19.96
C ASP A 69 -7.01 -2.21 -19.71
N LYS A 70 -6.41 -3.23 -20.33
CA LYS A 70 -4.96 -3.48 -20.24
C LYS A 70 -4.14 -2.28 -20.71
N ASP A 71 -4.64 -1.57 -21.71
CA ASP A 71 -3.98 -0.40 -22.27
C ASP A 71 -4.05 0.81 -21.33
N ILE A 72 -4.96 0.80 -20.35
CA ILE A 72 -5.01 1.77 -19.23
C ILE A 72 -4.12 1.31 -18.07
N LEU A 73 -4.10 0.00 -17.76
CA LEU A 73 -3.33 -0.56 -16.63
C LEU A 73 -1.83 -0.28 -16.73
N ILE A 74 -1.21 -0.51 -17.89
CA ILE A 74 0.24 -0.30 -18.06
C ILE A 74 0.63 1.17 -17.82
N PRO A 75 -0.03 2.17 -18.41
CA PRO A 75 0.23 3.58 -18.10
C PRO A 75 -0.05 3.99 -16.65
N ILE A 76 -0.91 3.27 -15.91
CA ILE A 76 -1.07 3.52 -14.47
C ILE A 76 0.21 3.09 -13.74
N ILE A 77 0.66 1.86 -13.96
CA ILE A 77 1.88 1.30 -13.38
C ILE A 77 3.09 2.17 -13.71
N GLU A 78 3.24 2.54 -14.99
CA GLU A 78 4.34 3.36 -15.49
C GLU A 78 4.15 4.85 -15.15
N GLY A 79 2.98 5.25 -14.64
CA GLY A 79 2.62 6.62 -14.33
C GLY A 79 2.61 7.57 -15.53
N THR A 80 2.32 7.06 -16.73
CA THR A 80 2.26 7.83 -17.99
C THR A 80 0.82 8.06 -18.49
N LEU A 81 -0.19 7.64 -17.72
CA LEU A 81 -1.60 7.73 -18.12
C LEU A 81 -2.02 9.11 -18.66
N PRO A 82 -1.71 10.26 -18.02
CA PRO A 82 -2.13 11.56 -18.53
C PRO A 82 -1.58 11.89 -19.93
N GLN A 83 -0.34 11.47 -20.21
CA GLN A 83 0.29 11.66 -21.51
C GLN A 83 -0.33 10.72 -22.55
N ARG A 84 -0.53 9.44 -22.19
CA ARG A 84 -1.09 8.41 -23.08
C ARG A 84 -2.54 8.70 -23.46
N VAL A 85 -3.37 9.22 -22.53
CA VAL A 85 -4.76 9.64 -22.84
C VAL A 85 -4.80 10.69 -23.96
N ARG A 86 -3.80 11.57 -24.05
CA ARG A 86 -3.72 12.58 -25.11
C ARG A 86 -3.16 12.04 -26.43
N ALA A 87 -2.30 11.04 -26.35
CA ALA A 87 -1.65 10.46 -27.51
C ALA A 87 -2.55 9.41 -28.20
N ASP A 88 -2.89 8.34 -27.50
CA ASP A 88 -3.45 7.12 -28.09
C ASP A 88 -4.59 6.48 -27.28
N LEU A 89 -4.72 6.78 -25.98
CA LEU A 89 -5.76 6.19 -25.12
C LEU A 89 -7.03 7.02 -24.99
N SER A 90 -7.19 8.06 -25.81
CA SER A 90 -8.32 8.99 -25.71
C SER A 90 -9.67 8.27 -25.84
N GLN A 91 -9.77 7.22 -26.66
CA GLN A 91 -11.01 6.47 -26.84
C GLN A 91 -11.32 5.56 -25.65
N ALA A 92 -10.34 4.81 -25.16
CA ALA A 92 -10.51 3.94 -23.98
C ALA A 92 -10.95 4.77 -22.76
N MET A 93 -10.28 5.90 -22.51
CA MET A 93 -10.63 6.81 -21.42
C MET A 93 -12.01 7.45 -21.61
N ARG A 94 -12.41 7.82 -22.84
CA ARG A 94 -13.78 8.29 -23.11
C ARG A 94 -14.83 7.23 -22.78
N ASN A 95 -14.54 5.96 -23.00
CA ASN A 95 -15.47 4.87 -22.66
C ASN A 95 -15.63 4.77 -21.14
N GLU A 96 -14.55 4.85 -20.38
CA GLU A 96 -14.59 4.84 -18.90
C GLU A 96 -15.31 6.05 -18.29
N ILE A 97 -15.08 7.24 -18.87
CA ILE A 97 -15.77 8.48 -18.45
C ILE A 97 -17.27 8.42 -18.75
N LYS A 98 -17.68 7.79 -19.84
CA LYS A 98 -19.10 7.65 -20.22
C LYS A 98 -19.88 6.67 -19.34
N GLN A 99 -19.19 5.85 -18.55
CA GLN A 99 -19.87 4.96 -17.62
C GLN A 99 -20.68 5.76 -16.59
N PRO A 100 -21.92 5.35 -16.27
CA PRO A 100 -22.76 6.08 -15.33
C PRO A 100 -22.09 6.27 -13.96
N ASP A 101 -22.20 7.47 -13.38
CA ASP A 101 -21.73 7.74 -12.02
C ASP A 101 -22.46 6.93 -10.94
N THR A 102 -23.56 6.25 -11.28
CA THR A 102 -24.24 5.32 -10.37
C THR A 102 -23.42 4.04 -10.12
N ILE A 103 -22.40 3.77 -10.95
CA ILE A 103 -21.48 2.65 -10.75
C ILE A 103 -20.27 3.18 -9.98
N PRO A 104 -20.05 2.70 -8.75
CA PRO A 104 -18.92 3.11 -7.96
C PRO A 104 -17.61 2.65 -8.61
N GLY A 105 -16.50 3.28 -8.26
CA GLY A 105 -15.22 2.86 -8.82
C GLY A 105 -14.04 3.58 -8.24
N ILE A 106 -12.88 3.19 -8.76
CA ILE A 106 -11.59 3.75 -8.38
C ILE A 106 -11.19 4.77 -9.44
N TYR A 107 -10.61 5.87 -8.97
CA TYR A 107 -10.02 6.89 -9.80
C TYR A 107 -8.56 7.11 -9.41
N ILE A 108 -7.81 7.72 -10.31
CA ILE A 108 -6.44 8.16 -10.09
C ILE A 108 -6.31 9.63 -10.47
N ASN A 109 -5.64 10.41 -9.65
CA ASN A 109 -5.28 11.79 -9.92
C ASN A 109 -3.77 11.91 -10.12
N TYR A 110 -3.38 12.83 -11.01
CA TYR A 110 -2.00 13.25 -11.23
C TYR A 110 -1.92 14.77 -11.25
N ILE A 111 -0.77 15.33 -10.91
CA ILE A 111 -0.46 16.75 -11.14
C ILE A 111 0.46 16.84 -12.35
N VAL A 112 -0.04 17.45 -13.43
CA VAL A 112 0.64 17.46 -14.73
C VAL A 112 0.38 18.76 -15.49
N ASP A 113 1.20 19.02 -16.51
CA ASP A 113 1.00 20.13 -17.43
C ASP A 113 -0.15 19.89 -18.42
N LYS A 114 -0.44 20.90 -19.25
CA LYS A 114 -1.46 20.82 -20.31
C LYS A 114 -1.26 19.67 -21.30
N ASN A 115 -0.02 19.17 -21.43
CA ASN A 115 0.36 18.05 -22.29
C ASN A 115 0.40 16.71 -21.54
N GLY A 116 0.00 16.68 -20.26
CA GLY A 116 0.02 15.47 -19.44
C GLY A 116 1.41 15.09 -18.95
N ARG A 117 2.38 16.01 -18.96
CA ARG A 117 3.74 15.75 -18.46
C ARG A 117 3.84 16.16 -17.00
N HIS A 118 4.52 15.34 -16.20
CA HIS A 118 4.77 15.62 -14.78
C HIS A 118 5.69 16.84 -14.58
N PRO A 119 5.60 17.51 -13.43
CA PRO A 119 6.55 18.54 -13.03
C PRO A 119 7.99 18.06 -13.13
N THR A 120 8.91 18.99 -13.43
CA THR A 120 10.33 18.64 -13.50
C THR A 120 10.94 18.53 -12.11
N LYS A 121 12.06 17.81 -11.95
CA LYS A 121 12.81 17.76 -10.68
C LYS A 121 13.03 19.15 -10.06
N ALA A 122 13.42 20.14 -10.87
CA ALA A 122 13.63 21.51 -10.41
C ALA A 122 12.33 22.19 -9.96
N ASP A 123 11.24 22.03 -10.73
CA ASP A 123 9.94 22.57 -10.34
C ASP A 123 9.43 21.92 -9.04
N ILE A 124 9.63 20.60 -8.88
CA ILE A 124 9.22 19.89 -7.67
C ILE A 124 9.99 20.39 -6.46
N LEU A 125 11.31 20.56 -6.53
CA LEU A 125 12.09 21.09 -5.41
C LEU A 125 11.56 22.46 -4.93
N ALA A 126 11.27 23.37 -5.87
CA ALA A 126 10.67 24.66 -5.53
C ALA A 126 9.28 24.52 -4.90
N ILE A 127 8.46 23.58 -5.39
CA ILE A 127 7.15 23.28 -4.79
C ILE A 127 7.32 22.75 -3.36
N LEU A 128 8.28 21.83 -3.12
CA LEU A 128 8.52 21.28 -1.79
C LEU A 128 9.00 22.34 -0.79
N ASP A 129 9.82 23.29 -1.24
CA ASP A 129 10.24 24.41 -0.40
C ASP A 129 9.04 25.30 -0.01
N ALA A 130 8.17 25.61 -0.97
CA ALA A 130 6.91 26.32 -0.68
C ALA A 130 5.97 25.50 0.22
N MET A 131 5.89 24.18 0.05
CA MET A 131 5.11 23.32 0.94
C MET A 131 5.67 23.36 2.37
N GLN A 132 7.00 23.31 2.52
CA GLN A 132 7.67 23.40 3.82
C GLN A 132 7.37 24.73 4.52
N ASP A 133 7.49 25.85 3.78
CA ASP A 133 7.16 27.18 4.30
C ASP A 133 5.69 27.25 4.77
N TYR A 134 4.78 26.66 4.00
CA TYR A 134 3.36 26.59 4.37
C TYR A 134 3.12 25.83 5.68
N ILE A 135 3.74 24.65 5.85
CA ILE A 135 3.51 23.82 7.04
C ILE A 135 4.27 24.32 8.27
N ASN A 136 5.35 25.09 8.13
CA ASN A 136 6.04 25.73 9.25
C ASN A 136 5.12 26.73 9.98
N GLU A 137 4.24 27.42 9.23
CA GLU A 137 3.23 28.32 9.81
C GLU A 137 2.16 27.59 10.65
N PHE A 138 2.11 26.25 10.60
CA PHE A 138 1.23 25.45 11.48
C PHE A 138 1.66 25.56 12.94
N ASP A 139 2.96 25.53 13.21
CA ASP A 139 3.50 25.59 14.57
C ASP A 139 3.59 27.04 15.07
N ASP A 140 4.03 27.95 14.20
CA ASP A 140 4.34 29.33 14.57
C ASP A 140 3.09 30.21 14.79
N GLY A 141 1.94 29.80 14.23
CA GLY A 141 0.66 30.53 14.31
C GLY A 141 0.61 31.84 13.51
N VAL A 142 1.73 32.26 12.93
CA VAL A 142 1.85 33.42 12.03
C VAL A 142 1.48 32.98 10.61
N LYS A 143 0.38 33.51 10.07
CA LYS A 143 -0.19 33.10 8.78
C LYS A 143 0.02 34.14 7.69
N VAL A 144 1.23 34.24 7.12
CA VAL A 144 1.53 35.20 6.05
C VAL A 144 1.51 34.50 4.70
N PHE A 145 2.36 33.49 4.53
CA PHE A 145 2.48 32.73 3.30
C PHE A 145 1.28 31.81 3.08
N SER A 146 0.78 31.16 4.13
CA SER A 146 -0.38 30.28 4.05
C SER A 146 -1.64 30.97 3.57
N ARG A 147 -1.85 32.24 3.93
CA ARG A 147 -2.96 33.03 3.40
C ARG A 147 -2.88 33.11 1.88
N VAL A 148 -1.71 33.46 1.33
CA VAL A 148 -1.52 33.55 -0.14
C VAL A 148 -1.93 32.23 -0.81
N ILE A 149 -1.45 31.10 -0.29
CA ILE A 149 -1.74 29.77 -0.81
C ILE A 149 -3.22 29.37 -0.66
N ASP A 150 -3.83 29.65 0.49
CA ASP A 150 -5.23 29.31 0.79
C ASP A 150 -6.21 30.10 -0.09
N PHE A 151 -5.86 31.34 -0.45
CA PHE A 151 -6.69 32.21 -1.28
C PHE A 151 -6.73 31.83 -2.77
N LEU A 152 -5.81 30.98 -3.26
CA LEU A 152 -5.75 30.59 -4.68
C LEU A 152 -6.98 29.79 -5.13
N PHE A 153 -7.50 28.91 -4.28
CA PHE A 153 -8.60 28.00 -4.64
C PHE A 153 -9.81 28.26 -3.75
N LYS A 154 -10.76 29.07 -4.24
CA LYS A 154 -11.97 29.52 -3.53
C LYS A 154 -11.67 30.20 -2.17
N PRO A 155 -11.74 31.53 -2.10
CA PRO A 155 -11.54 32.27 -0.85
C PRO A 155 -12.62 31.87 0.17
N LYS A 156 -12.23 31.07 1.16
CA LYS A 156 -12.92 30.97 2.44
C LYS A 156 -11.86 31.29 3.47
N ASP A 157 -12.10 32.26 4.35
CA ASP A 157 -11.19 32.56 5.45
C ASP A 157 -11.10 31.31 6.35
N PRO A 158 -10.03 30.51 6.25
CA PRO A 158 -9.93 29.31 7.03
C PRO A 158 -9.51 29.71 8.45
N GLN A 159 -10.23 29.23 9.46
CA GLN A 159 -9.81 29.41 10.85
C GLN A 159 -8.43 28.78 11.11
N GLY A 160 -8.01 27.80 10.29
CA GLY A 160 -6.73 27.10 10.31
C GLY A 160 -5.90 27.33 9.04
N LEU A 161 -4.98 26.41 8.75
CA LEU A 161 -4.39 26.26 7.43
C LEU A 161 -5.30 25.35 6.61
N LYS A 162 -5.80 25.80 5.46
CA LYS A 162 -6.76 25.02 4.65
C LYS A 162 -6.25 23.63 4.28
N TYR A 163 -4.94 23.48 4.05
CA TYR A 163 -4.32 22.22 3.65
C TYR A 163 -3.61 21.47 4.78
N CYS A 164 -3.63 22.00 6.01
CA CYS A 164 -3.00 21.38 7.17
C CYS A 164 -3.75 21.76 8.46
N GLU A 165 -4.86 21.08 8.72
CA GLU A 165 -5.79 21.43 9.81
C GLU A 165 -5.45 20.74 11.14
N ASN A 166 -4.62 19.70 11.12
CA ASN A 166 -4.28 18.92 12.31
C ASN A 166 -2.87 18.28 12.21
N PRO A 167 -2.31 17.80 13.34
CA PRO A 167 -0.95 17.23 13.36
C PRO A 167 -0.75 16.01 12.45
N SER A 168 -1.79 15.19 12.21
CA SER A 168 -1.68 14.03 11.31
C SER A 168 -1.53 14.48 9.85
N GLN A 169 -2.24 15.53 9.44
CA GLN A 169 -2.08 16.11 8.10
C GLN A 169 -0.69 16.75 7.92
N LYS A 170 -0.17 17.39 8.98
CA LYS A 170 1.20 17.92 8.99
C LYS A 170 2.23 16.82 8.81
N ALA A 171 2.16 15.77 9.63
CA ALA A 171 3.06 14.63 9.55
C ALA A 171 3.02 13.95 8.17
N GLY A 172 1.83 13.83 7.56
CA GLY A 172 1.70 13.31 6.19
C GLY A 172 2.38 14.20 5.14
N ALA A 173 2.32 15.52 5.30
CA ALA A 173 3.02 16.46 4.41
C ALA A 173 4.54 16.43 4.63
N GLU A 174 5.01 16.39 5.88
CA GLU A 174 6.44 16.26 6.23
C GLU A 174 7.03 14.97 5.65
N LEU A 175 6.34 13.83 5.86
CA LEU A 175 6.75 12.54 5.32
C LEU A 175 6.84 12.55 3.79
N PHE A 176 5.88 13.19 3.13
CA PHE A 176 5.92 13.37 1.67
C PHE A 176 7.09 14.24 1.22
N ILE A 177 7.34 15.38 1.89
CA ILE A 177 8.43 16.30 1.54
C ILE A 177 9.78 15.62 1.68
N GLU A 178 10.02 14.95 2.81
CA GLU A 178 11.25 14.21 3.07
C GLU A 178 11.47 13.10 2.03
N GLY A 179 10.45 12.25 1.85
CA GLY A 179 10.51 11.15 0.90
C GLY A 179 10.73 11.62 -0.55
N MET A 180 10.06 12.70 -0.96
CA MET A 180 10.24 13.26 -2.31
C MET A 180 11.64 13.85 -2.49
N ARG A 181 12.20 14.54 -1.48
CA ARG A 181 13.58 15.05 -1.54
C ARG A 181 14.58 13.89 -1.69
N ASP A 182 14.40 12.81 -0.94
CA ASP A 182 15.23 11.61 -1.08
C ASP A 182 15.11 11.00 -2.48
N ARG A 183 13.89 10.76 -2.97
CA ARG A 183 13.65 10.29 -4.35
C ARG A 183 14.35 11.17 -5.38
N LEU A 184 14.18 12.48 -5.28
CA LEU A 184 14.75 13.42 -6.23
C LEU A 184 16.28 13.46 -6.21
N SER A 185 16.94 13.02 -5.13
CA SER A 185 18.41 12.99 -5.06
C SER A 185 19.03 12.16 -6.19
N SER A 186 18.35 11.08 -6.60
CA SER A 186 18.77 10.15 -7.65
C SER A 186 18.09 10.35 -9.00
N GLU A 187 16.98 11.10 -9.05
CA GLU A 187 16.24 11.35 -10.30
C GLU A 187 17.04 12.26 -11.26
N PRO A 188 17.04 11.97 -12.57
CA PRO A 188 17.62 12.84 -13.58
C PRO A 188 16.86 14.16 -13.69
N ASN A 189 17.51 15.16 -14.28
CA ASN A 189 16.83 16.41 -14.62
C ASN A 189 15.78 16.18 -15.71
N GLY A 190 14.60 16.78 -15.54
CA GLY A 190 13.47 16.64 -16.46
C GLY A 190 12.17 16.30 -15.73
N PRO A 191 11.08 16.01 -16.48
CA PRO A 191 9.83 15.52 -15.92
C PRO A 191 10.04 14.28 -15.06
N LEU A 192 9.39 14.25 -13.89
CA LEU A 192 9.52 13.13 -12.96
C LEU A 192 9.06 11.82 -13.59
N ARG A 193 9.94 10.80 -13.55
CA ARG A 193 9.63 9.49 -14.11
C ARG A 193 8.58 8.77 -13.27
N GLY A 194 7.63 8.19 -13.99
CA GLY A 194 6.34 7.69 -13.51
C GLY A 194 5.46 8.66 -12.72
N GLY A 195 5.83 9.93 -12.56
CA GLY A 195 4.99 10.90 -11.87
C GLY A 195 4.73 10.66 -10.39
N ILE A 196 3.68 11.32 -9.91
CA ILE A 196 3.17 11.34 -8.54
C ILE A 196 1.65 11.19 -8.64
N SER A 197 1.07 10.22 -7.93
CA SER A 197 -0.35 9.92 -8.05
C SER A 197 -1.07 9.88 -6.71
N GLU A 198 -2.36 10.18 -6.76
CA GLU A 198 -3.32 9.90 -5.69
C GLU A 198 -4.34 8.90 -6.25
N VAL A 199 -4.71 7.91 -5.45
CA VAL A 199 -5.74 6.92 -5.84
C VAL A 199 -6.82 6.94 -4.79
N GLY A 200 -8.07 6.91 -5.23
CA GLY A 200 -9.20 6.89 -4.31
C GLY A 200 -10.42 6.21 -4.85
N PHE A 201 -11.30 5.83 -3.94
CA PHE A 201 -12.62 5.28 -4.22
C PHE A 201 -13.72 6.36 -4.24
N SER A 202 -14.71 6.19 -5.11
CA SER A 202 -15.96 6.96 -5.03
C SER A 202 -17.18 6.23 -5.55
N ILE A 203 -18.32 6.49 -4.92
CA ILE A 203 -19.65 6.15 -5.44
C ILE A 203 -20.17 7.15 -6.49
N ASN A 204 -19.49 8.28 -6.69
CA ASN A 204 -19.80 9.28 -7.71
C ASN A 204 -18.49 9.91 -8.20
N ILE A 205 -17.85 9.22 -9.14
CA ILE A 205 -16.49 9.54 -9.59
C ILE A 205 -16.43 10.94 -10.20
N SER A 206 -17.35 11.31 -11.10
CA SER A 206 -17.25 12.62 -11.76
C SER A 206 -17.33 13.78 -10.77
N SER A 207 -18.24 13.68 -9.79
CA SER A 207 -18.34 14.70 -8.73
C SER A 207 -17.10 14.71 -7.84
N ARG A 208 -16.55 13.53 -7.55
CA ARG A 208 -15.32 13.40 -6.74
C ARG A 208 -14.11 14.02 -7.44
N LEU A 209 -13.92 13.75 -8.73
CA LEU A 209 -12.85 14.34 -9.53
C LEU A 209 -12.99 15.88 -9.63
N ALA A 210 -14.22 16.37 -9.83
CA ALA A 210 -14.49 17.82 -9.81
C ALA A 210 -14.18 18.46 -8.44
N ASN A 211 -14.40 17.72 -7.35
CA ASN A 211 -14.06 18.18 -6.00
C ASN A 211 -12.53 18.26 -5.79
N HIS A 212 -11.76 17.28 -6.28
CA HIS A 212 -10.30 17.34 -6.25
C HIS A 212 -9.78 18.57 -7.00
N TYR A 213 -10.23 18.79 -8.24
CA TYR A 213 -9.86 19.97 -9.03
C TYR A 213 -10.19 21.30 -8.34
N LYS A 214 -11.26 21.35 -7.55
CA LYS A 214 -11.69 22.55 -6.81
C LYS A 214 -11.11 22.66 -5.39
N HIS A 215 -10.26 21.71 -4.99
CA HIS A 215 -9.72 21.59 -3.63
C HIS A 215 -10.81 21.49 -2.55
N GLN A 216 -11.86 20.70 -2.80
CA GLN A 216 -12.99 20.50 -1.89
C GLN A 216 -12.98 19.06 -1.35
N SER A 217 -12.91 18.90 -0.03
CA SER A 217 -12.89 17.58 0.64
C SER A 217 -11.90 16.58 0.03
N SER A 218 -10.71 17.04 -0.34
CA SER A 218 -9.69 16.30 -1.11
C SER A 218 -8.57 15.79 -0.20
N ASN A 219 -7.69 14.95 -0.77
CA ASN A 219 -6.39 14.65 -0.19
C ASN A 219 -5.57 15.95 0.01
N LYS A 220 -5.18 16.21 1.25
CA LYS A 220 -4.56 17.47 1.67
C LYS A 220 -3.17 17.66 1.09
N VAL A 221 -2.33 16.61 1.08
CA VAL A 221 -0.97 16.65 0.52
C VAL A 221 -0.99 16.98 -0.97
N MET A 222 -1.83 16.30 -1.74
CA MET A 222 -1.99 16.57 -3.18
C MET A 222 -2.45 18.01 -3.44
N THR A 223 -3.46 18.49 -2.72
CA THR A 223 -3.97 19.86 -2.94
C THR A 223 -3.03 20.95 -2.44
N LEU A 224 -2.22 20.67 -1.42
CA LEU A 224 -1.15 21.59 -1.02
C LEU A 224 -0.09 21.67 -2.11
N PHE A 225 0.33 20.53 -2.64
CA PHE A 225 1.28 20.47 -3.76
C PHE A 225 0.76 21.26 -4.97
N ASP A 226 -0.51 21.04 -5.38
CA ASP A 226 -1.11 21.77 -6.51
C ASP A 226 -1.23 23.27 -6.24
N ALA A 227 -1.57 23.68 -5.01
CA ALA A 227 -1.65 25.09 -4.64
C ALA A 227 -0.28 25.79 -4.66
N CYS A 228 0.75 25.15 -4.12
CA CYS A 228 2.13 25.63 -4.20
C CYS A 228 2.62 25.67 -5.66
N ALA A 229 2.27 24.67 -6.47
CA ALA A 229 2.58 24.65 -7.90
C ALA A 229 1.89 25.81 -8.65
N MET A 230 0.63 26.10 -8.35
CA MET A 230 -0.12 27.22 -8.92
C MET A 230 0.48 28.57 -8.52
N HIS A 231 0.95 28.70 -7.28
CA HIS A 231 1.63 29.91 -6.81
C HIS A 231 2.92 30.20 -7.58
N LEU A 232 3.75 29.17 -7.79
CA LEU A 232 5.08 29.31 -8.40
C LEU A 232 5.03 29.29 -9.94
N PHE A 233 4.11 28.52 -10.51
CA PHE A 233 4.01 28.21 -11.93
C PHE A 233 2.58 28.39 -12.43
N VAL A 234 2.11 29.64 -12.40
CA VAL A 234 0.74 30.03 -12.77
C VAL A 234 0.27 29.30 -14.04
N ASP A 235 -0.86 28.60 -13.92
CA ASP A 235 -1.54 27.82 -14.97
C ASP A 235 -0.69 26.76 -15.69
N ARG A 236 0.48 26.40 -15.14
CA ARG A 236 1.35 25.39 -15.75
C ARG A 236 0.95 23.98 -15.38
N TYR A 237 0.64 23.75 -14.10
CA TYR A 237 0.31 22.45 -13.54
C TYR A 237 -1.10 22.46 -12.97
N SER A 238 -1.77 21.31 -13.01
CA SER A 238 -3.10 21.13 -12.43
C SER A 238 -3.36 19.67 -12.13
N ILE A 239 -4.24 19.42 -11.16
CA ILE A 239 -4.80 18.09 -10.92
C ILE A 239 -5.62 17.62 -12.14
N GLN A 240 -5.28 16.45 -12.66
CA GLN A 240 -6.03 15.73 -13.69
C GLN A 240 -6.41 14.34 -13.18
N GLY A 241 -7.71 14.09 -13.10
CA GLY A 241 -8.29 12.86 -12.61
C GLY A 241 -8.84 11.97 -13.70
N TYR A 242 -8.73 10.65 -13.52
CA TYR A 242 -9.16 9.64 -14.46
C TYR A 242 -9.90 8.51 -13.73
N PRO A 243 -11.13 8.13 -14.14
CA PRO A 243 -11.71 6.86 -13.74
C PRO A 243 -10.88 5.72 -14.34
N VAL A 244 -10.56 4.68 -13.56
CA VAL A 244 -9.69 3.59 -14.03
C VAL A 244 -10.30 2.20 -13.88
N VAL A 245 -11.21 2.02 -12.93
CA VAL A 245 -11.97 0.77 -12.81
C VAL A 245 -13.33 1.04 -12.19
N ARG A 246 -14.36 0.42 -12.75
CA ARG A 246 -15.72 0.41 -12.20
C ARG A 246 -15.92 -0.87 -11.42
N ILE A 247 -16.36 -0.74 -10.17
CA ILE A 247 -16.48 -1.87 -9.25
C ILE A 247 -17.94 -2.28 -9.17
N VAL A 248 -18.26 -3.44 -9.74
CA VAL A 248 -19.62 -3.99 -9.73
C VAL A 248 -19.90 -4.70 -8.41
N SER A 249 -18.89 -5.31 -7.80
CA SER A 249 -19.01 -6.04 -6.53
C SER A 249 -18.57 -5.16 -5.35
N PRO A 250 -19.48 -4.77 -4.45
CA PRO A 250 -19.16 -4.09 -3.19
C PRO A 250 -18.04 -4.75 -2.37
N HIS A 251 -17.97 -6.08 -2.41
CA HIS A 251 -17.02 -6.88 -1.61
C HIS A 251 -15.56 -6.74 -2.07
N ALA A 252 -15.33 -6.20 -3.28
CA ALA A 252 -14.00 -6.06 -3.86
C ALA A 252 -13.50 -4.61 -3.79
N VAL A 253 -14.25 -3.68 -3.17
CA VAL A 253 -13.93 -2.24 -3.23
C VAL A 253 -12.67 -1.91 -2.44
N ASP A 254 -12.49 -2.47 -1.25
CA ASP A 254 -11.29 -2.29 -0.43
C ASP A 254 -10.05 -2.85 -1.15
N MET A 255 -10.15 -4.09 -1.65
CA MET A 255 -9.11 -4.75 -2.43
C MET A 255 -8.79 -3.96 -3.69
N ALA A 256 -9.79 -3.41 -4.38
CA ALA A 256 -9.59 -2.61 -5.58
C ALA A 256 -8.87 -1.30 -5.27
N GLU A 257 -9.27 -0.56 -4.24
CA GLU A 257 -8.59 0.68 -3.88
C GLU A 257 -7.13 0.41 -3.45
N CYS A 258 -6.89 -0.65 -2.67
CA CYS A 258 -5.54 -1.10 -2.30
C CYS A 258 -4.71 -1.51 -3.52
N LEU A 259 -5.25 -2.36 -4.39
CA LEU A 259 -4.56 -2.84 -5.59
C LEU A 259 -4.18 -1.69 -6.51
N ILE A 260 -5.11 -0.80 -6.81
CA ILE A 260 -4.86 0.34 -7.70
C ILE A 260 -3.99 1.40 -7.03
N SER A 261 -3.91 1.46 -5.70
CA SER A 261 -2.95 2.32 -4.99
C SER A 261 -1.53 1.74 -5.01
N ARG A 262 -1.42 0.40 -4.90
CA ARG A 262 -0.15 -0.34 -4.91
C ARG A 262 0.57 -0.23 -6.25
N LEU A 263 -0.14 -0.44 -7.36
CA LEU A 263 0.43 -0.52 -8.71
C LEU A 263 1.21 0.73 -9.17
N PRO A 264 0.71 1.98 -9.00
CA PRO A 264 1.45 3.21 -9.31
C PRO A 264 2.33 3.70 -8.14
N SER A 265 2.30 3.01 -7.00
CA SER A 265 2.86 3.45 -5.72
C SER A 265 2.33 4.81 -5.27
N SER A 266 1.02 4.89 -5.01
CA SER A 266 0.35 6.16 -4.71
C SER A 266 0.55 6.70 -3.29
N TYR A 267 1.28 6.03 -2.40
CA TYR A 267 1.45 6.48 -1.00
C TYR A 267 2.51 7.57 -0.83
N VAL A 268 2.36 8.41 0.20
CA VAL A 268 3.32 9.48 0.52
C VAL A 268 4.71 8.99 0.91
N LEU A 269 4.80 7.74 1.37
CA LEU A 269 6.06 7.13 1.78
C LEU A 269 7.07 7.15 0.62
N TRP A 270 8.30 7.57 0.92
CA TRP A 270 9.39 7.78 -0.04
C TRP A 270 9.05 8.75 -1.20
N GLY A 271 8.00 9.58 -1.05
CA GLY A 271 7.58 10.56 -2.06
C GLY A 271 7.09 9.93 -3.36
N TRP A 272 6.42 8.78 -3.31
CA TRP A 272 5.99 8.09 -4.53
C TRP A 272 4.61 8.55 -5.02
N GLY A 273 3.74 8.94 -4.10
CA GLY A 273 2.41 9.48 -4.38
C GLY A 273 1.88 10.37 -3.26
N PHE A 274 0.57 10.57 -3.21
CA PHE A 274 -0.10 11.49 -2.28
C PHE A 274 -0.99 10.81 -1.22
N ASN A 275 -1.23 9.50 -1.28
CA ASN A 275 -2.05 8.78 -0.30
C ASN A 275 -1.34 8.75 1.05
N ALA A 276 -1.82 9.58 1.99
CA ALA A 276 -1.28 9.65 3.36
C ALA A 276 -1.84 8.58 4.30
N ASN A 277 -2.94 7.93 3.88
CA ASN A 277 -3.60 6.88 4.64
C ASN A 277 -3.64 5.59 3.81
N GLN A 278 -3.80 4.47 4.50
CA GLN A 278 -4.02 3.18 3.86
C GLN A 278 -5.30 3.24 3.00
N ALA A 279 -5.18 2.78 1.76
CA ALA A 279 -6.32 2.59 0.86
C ALA A 279 -7.27 1.50 1.40
N GLY A 280 -8.52 1.49 0.96
CA GLY A 280 -9.51 0.50 1.38
C GLY A 280 -10.11 0.77 2.77
N ALA A 281 -9.51 1.64 3.59
CA ALA A 281 -10.01 1.95 4.93
C ALA A 281 -11.26 2.84 4.93
N SER A 282 -11.54 3.58 3.85
CA SER A 282 -12.62 4.58 3.77
C SER A 282 -13.62 4.30 2.64
N VAL A 283 -14.05 3.03 2.52
CA VAL A 283 -14.99 2.58 1.47
C VAL A 283 -16.45 2.52 1.93
N GLN A 284 -16.76 2.99 3.13
CA GLN A 284 -18.10 2.93 3.75
C GLN A 284 -19.21 3.56 2.90
N GLY A 285 -18.88 4.49 2.00
CA GLY A 285 -19.82 5.08 1.06
C GLY A 285 -20.58 4.05 0.21
N VAL A 286 -20.00 2.86 0.00
CA VAL A 286 -20.65 1.72 -0.66
C VAL A 286 -22.00 1.37 0.00
N ASN A 287 -22.12 1.50 1.32
CA ASN A 287 -23.35 1.20 2.06
C ASN A 287 -24.55 2.09 1.65
N SER A 288 -24.28 3.24 1.01
CA SER A 288 -25.33 4.14 0.52
C SER A 288 -25.87 3.77 -0.87
N LEU A 289 -25.34 2.72 -1.51
CA LEU A 289 -25.82 2.27 -2.81
C LEU A 289 -27.22 1.68 -2.70
N LYS A 290 -28.12 2.11 -3.59
CA LYS A 290 -29.53 1.66 -3.61
C LYS A 290 -29.69 0.14 -3.69
N ILE A 291 -28.77 -0.55 -4.38
CA ILE A 291 -28.78 -2.01 -4.50
C ILE A 291 -28.54 -2.71 -3.16
N LEU A 292 -27.68 -2.14 -2.32
CA LEU A 292 -27.40 -2.64 -0.97
C LEU A 292 -28.46 -2.21 0.03
N GLN A 293 -29.01 -1.00 -0.12
CA GLN A 293 -30.15 -0.53 0.67
C GLN A 293 -31.42 -1.35 0.40
N ALA A 294 -31.62 -1.80 -0.85
CA ALA A 294 -32.72 -2.68 -1.20
C ALA A 294 -32.58 -4.10 -0.62
N ALA A 295 -31.35 -4.51 -0.27
CA ALA A 295 -31.03 -5.78 0.37
C ALA A 295 -30.94 -5.69 1.91
N ALA A 296 -31.01 -4.48 2.49
CA ALA A 296 -31.03 -4.29 3.93
C ALA A 296 -32.41 -4.69 4.50
N ASP A 297 -32.43 -5.18 5.75
CA ASP A 297 -33.67 -5.53 6.43
C ASP A 297 -34.62 -4.32 6.55
N SER A 298 -35.89 -4.57 6.90
CA SER A 298 -36.92 -3.53 7.10
C SER A 298 -36.56 -2.42 8.11
N LYS A 299 -35.43 -2.53 8.82
CA LYS A 299 -34.91 -1.55 9.78
C LYS A 299 -33.65 -0.82 9.28
N GLY A 300 -33.20 -1.12 8.05
CA GLY A 300 -32.14 -0.39 7.34
C GLY A 300 -30.76 -0.45 8.01
N LYS A 301 -30.53 -1.40 8.93
CA LYS A 301 -29.37 -1.30 9.84
C LYS A 301 -28.13 -2.06 9.39
N ASN A 302 -28.24 -3.16 8.65
CA ASN A 302 -27.06 -3.91 8.22
C ASN A 302 -27.25 -4.38 6.76
N SER A 303 -26.60 -3.73 5.80
CA SER A 303 -26.48 -4.35 4.48
C SER A 303 -25.52 -5.54 4.61
N TRP A 304 -25.84 -6.68 3.99
CA TRP A 304 -25.02 -7.89 4.07
C TRP A 304 -23.56 -7.66 3.62
N ALA A 305 -23.35 -6.77 2.64
CA ALA A 305 -22.03 -6.35 2.18
C ALA A 305 -21.21 -5.62 3.26
N THR A 306 -21.88 -4.98 4.22
CA THR A 306 -21.23 -4.33 5.37
C THR A 306 -20.70 -5.36 6.35
N ILE A 307 -21.35 -6.52 6.53
CA ILE A 307 -20.90 -7.56 7.47
C ILE A 307 -19.62 -8.25 6.97
N GLU A 308 -19.45 -8.41 5.65
CA GLU A 308 -18.21 -8.97 5.07
C GLU A 308 -17.11 -7.93 4.87
N ALA A 309 -17.44 -6.71 4.42
CA ALA A 309 -16.44 -5.64 4.30
C ALA A 309 -15.98 -5.10 5.67
N GLU A 310 -16.86 -5.13 6.67
CA GLU A 310 -16.56 -4.89 8.10
C GLU A 310 -16.39 -6.20 8.89
N ALA A 311 -16.17 -7.36 8.23
CA ALA A 311 -15.64 -8.54 8.90
C ALA A 311 -14.23 -8.17 9.37
N SER A 312 -14.21 -7.47 10.50
CA SER A 312 -13.08 -6.77 11.03
C SER A 312 -11.95 -7.77 11.22
N THR A 313 -10.84 -7.57 10.52
CA THR A 313 -9.61 -8.28 10.80
C THR A 313 -9.07 -7.96 12.20
N SER A 314 -9.72 -7.08 12.98
CA SER A 314 -9.42 -6.90 14.41
C SER A 314 -9.49 -8.21 15.20
N GLY A 315 -10.40 -9.12 14.81
CA GLY A 315 -10.44 -10.48 15.37
C GLY A 315 -9.20 -11.29 14.99
N ILE A 316 -8.75 -11.16 13.73
CA ILE A 316 -7.56 -11.84 13.19
C ILE A 316 -6.29 -11.36 13.89
N THR A 317 -6.15 -10.07 14.23
CA THR A 317 -4.99 -9.60 15.01
C THR A 317 -4.97 -10.16 16.44
N GLY A 318 -6.15 -10.31 17.06
CA GLY A 318 -6.28 -10.95 18.37
C GLY A 318 -5.99 -12.45 18.31
N GLU A 319 -6.55 -13.15 17.32
CA GLU A 319 -6.29 -14.57 17.08
C GLU A 319 -4.84 -14.84 16.70
N ARG A 320 -4.21 -13.97 15.91
CA ARG A 320 -2.78 -14.04 15.57
C ARG A 320 -1.91 -13.93 16.82
N ALA A 321 -2.20 -12.97 17.71
CA ALA A 321 -1.47 -12.87 18.98
C ALA A 321 -1.65 -14.13 19.86
N VAL A 322 -2.85 -14.72 19.88
CA VAL A 322 -3.12 -15.99 20.58
C VAL A 322 -2.36 -17.17 19.95
N VAL A 323 -2.31 -17.25 18.62
CA VAL A 323 -1.58 -18.29 17.89
C VAL A 323 -0.07 -18.13 18.07
N GLU A 324 0.46 -16.90 17.98
CA GLU A 324 1.88 -16.60 18.24
C GLU A 324 2.28 -16.98 19.66
N GLN A 325 1.42 -16.69 20.65
CA GLN A 325 1.63 -17.12 22.03
C GLN A 325 1.62 -18.65 22.15
N ARG A 326 0.66 -19.35 21.55
CA ARG A 326 0.63 -20.83 21.54
C ARG A 326 1.86 -21.45 20.87
N ILE A 327 2.32 -20.88 19.76
CA ILE A 327 3.55 -21.33 19.09
C ILE A 327 4.75 -21.15 20.01
N LYS A 328 4.82 -20.04 20.73
CA LYS A 328 5.88 -19.80 21.72
C LYS A 328 5.81 -20.84 22.84
N ASP A 329 4.65 -21.05 23.44
CA ASP A 329 4.44 -22.00 24.54
C ASP A 329 4.79 -23.43 24.11
N SER A 330 4.34 -23.87 22.92
CA SER A 330 4.68 -25.19 22.38
C SER A 330 6.17 -25.36 22.06
N ARG A 331 6.87 -24.28 21.67
CA ARG A 331 8.33 -24.33 21.44
C ARG A 331 9.09 -24.47 22.76
N GLU A 332 8.65 -23.80 23.81
CA GLU A 332 9.21 -23.94 25.15
C GLU A 332 8.99 -25.37 25.68
N GLU A 333 7.77 -25.92 25.56
CA GLU A 333 7.48 -27.31 25.92
C GLU A 333 8.32 -28.33 25.15
N MET A 334 8.49 -28.14 23.83
CA MET A 334 9.37 -29.01 23.03
C MET A 334 10.83 -28.91 23.46
N ALA A 335 11.31 -27.72 23.85
CA ALA A 335 12.68 -27.54 24.33
C ALA A 335 12.91 -28.33 25.62
N ASP A 336 11.97 -28.28 26.57
CA ASP A 336 12.04 -29.02 27.83
C ASP A 336 12.08 -30.54 27.59
N ILE A 337 11.22 -31.05 26.69
CA ILE A 337 11.20 -32.48 26.32
C ILE A 337 12.53 -32.90 25.67
N ILE A 338 13.09 -32.06 24.79
CA ILE A 338 14.38 -32.34 24.15
C ILE A 338 15.50 -32.37 25.19
N GLU A 339 15.49 -31.46 26.17
CA GLU A 339 16.46 -31.44 27.26
C GLU A 339 16.39 -32.71 28.12
N GLU A 340 15.19 -33.15 28.50
CA GLU A 340 14.98 -34.38 29.27
C GLU A 340 15.45 -35.62 28.51
N HIS A 341 15.10 -35.73 27.22
CA HIS A 341 15.57 -36.81 26.37
C HIS A 341 17.09 -36.77 26.17
N GLY A 342 17.68 -35.58 26.04
CA GLY A 342 19.13 -35.38 25.98
C GLY A 342 19.82 -35.92 27.23
N ALA A 343 19.35 -35.55 28.42
CA ALA A 343 19.87 -36.04 29.69
C ALA A 343 19.77 -37.57 29.82
N THR A 344 18.65 -38.14 29.37
CA THR A 344 18.45 -39.60 29.35
C THR A 344 19.42 -40.30 28.40
N LEU A 345 19.63 -39.74 27.21
CA LEU A 345 20.57 -40.26 26.22
C LEU A 345 22.00 -40.25 26.78
N ASP A 346 22.41 -39.15 27.40
CA ASP A 346 23.74 -39.01 28.02
C ASP A 346 23.95 -40.00 29.17
N ALA A 347 22.93 -40.21 30.01
CA ALA A 347 22.97 -41.19 31.09
C ALA A 347 23.14 -42.63 30.54
N ASN A 348 22.41 -42.98 29.47
CA ASN A 348 22.52 -44.27 28.80
C ASN A 348 23.91 -44.45 28.16
N LEU A 349 24.44 -43.42 27.51
CA LEU A 349 25.75 -43.44 26.88
C LEU A 349 26.86 -43.57 27.93
N ALA A 350 26.72 -42.91 29.08
CA ALA A 350 27.60 -43.09 30.23
C ALA A 350 27.53 -44.52 30.80
N ALA A 351 26.33 -45.12 30.89
CA ALA A 351 26.15 -46.49 31.33
C ALA A 351 26.80 -47.50 30.37
N GLN A 352 26.61 -47.33 29.05
CA GLN A 352 27.23 -48.15 28.03
C GLN A 352 28.76 -48.07 28.10
N ARG A 353 29.33 -46.87 28.29
CA ARG A 353 30.77 -46.67 28.51
C ARG A 353 31.28 -47.36 29.79
N ARG A 354 30.48 -47.42 30.87
CA ARG A 354 30.82 -48.18 32.08
C ARG A 354 30.82 -49.69 31.81
N TYR A 355 29.77 -50.19 31.16
CA TYR A 355 29.65 -51.60 30.79
C TYR A 355 30.82 -52.05 29.92
N HIS A 356 31.17 -51.27 28.87
CA HIS A 356 32.29 -51.60 28.00
C HIS A 356 33.65 -51.65 28.74
N ARG A 357 33.85 -50.76 29.73
CA ARG A 357 35.05 -50.80 30.59
C ARG A 357 35.09 -52.05 31.48
N GLN A 358 33.98 -52.43 32.08
CA GLN A 358 33.88 -53.66 32.88
C GLN A 358 34.12 -54.90 32.03
N PHE A 359 33.54 -54.95 30.83
CA PHE A 359 33.74 -56.05 29.88
C PHE A 359 35.22 -56.20 29.48
N LYS A 360 35.91 -55.08 29.17
CA LYS A 360 37.35 -55.08 28.90
C LYS A 360 38.17 -55.63 30.08
N ARG A 361 37.83 -55.23 31.31
CA ARG A 361 38.52 -55.71 32.52
C ARG A 361 38.33 -57.21 32.75
N LEU A 362 37.11 -57.72 32.58
CA LEU A 362 36.83 -59.16 32.70
C LEU A 362 37.61 -59.97 31.67
N ARG A 363 37.69 -59.48 30.43
CA ARG A 363 38.47 -60.12 29.37
C ARG A 363 39.97 -60.16 29.69
N GLN A 364 40.49 -59.12 30.33
CA GLN A 364 41.89 -59.08 30.76
C GLN A 364 42.16 -60.08 31.88
N LEU A 365 41.31 -60.13 32.91
CA LEU A 365 41.43 -61.11 33.99
C LEU A 365 41.37 -62.56 33.48
N ALA A 366 40.49 -62.85 32.53
CA ALA A 366 40.42 -64.17 31.90
C ALA A 366 41.69 -64.52 31.10
N SER A 367 42.36 -63.53 30.50
CA SER A 367 43.63 -63.73 29.81
C SER A 367 44.80 -63.95 30.78
N ASP A 368 44.81 -63.24 31.91
CA ASP A 368 45.85 -63.35 32.93
C ASP A 368 45.76 -64.72 33.67
N GLU A 369 44.56 -65.28 33.84
CA GLU A 369 44.36 -66.63 34.43
C GLU A 369 44.85 -67.77 33.51
N ASP A 370 44.83 -67.58 32.19
CA ASP A 370 45.35 -68.54 31.22
C ASP A 370 46.89 -68.54 31.20
N ASP A 371 47.53 -67.39 31.47
CA ASP A 371 49.00 -67.25 31.52
C ASP A 371 49.62 -67.81 32.83
N ASP A 372 48.86 -67.89 33.94
CA ASP A 372 49.32 -68.45 35.22
C ASP A 372 49.22 -70.01 35.30
N GLN A 373 48.70 -70.67 34.26
CA GLN A 373 48.57 -72.14 34.18
C GLN A 373 49.61 -72.84 33.27
N GLU A 374 50.53 -72.08 32.65
CA GLU A 374 51.77 -72.60 32.01
C GLU A 374 52.99 -72.46 32.92
#